data_AF-A0A920URU5-F1
#
_entry.id   AF-A0A920URU5-F1
#
_cell.length_a   1.000
_cell.length_b   1.000
_cell.length_c   1.000
_cell.angle_alpha   90.00
_cell.angle_beta   90.00
_cell.angle_gamma   90.00
#
_symmetry.space_group_name_H-M   'P 1'
#
loop_
_entity.id
_entity.type
_entity.pdbx_description
1 polymer ?
#
loop_
_entity_poly.entity_id
_entity_poly.type
_entity_poly.pdbx_seq_one_letter_code
_entity_poly.pdbx_strand_id
1 'polypeptide(L)'
;MSPQVIFSNLSAGLRHVRADRIIFITIIITMVMNLFGFPYQHMVPVIGSETLQVGPLFVGILLATEGLGATMGSLMIALKARPSGYTRVYAFGSIGFLIAILLFSLSPSFWMALPIMVVGGFSMSGFATMQSIIVITSGADRD
;
A
#
# COMPACT_ATOMS: atom_id res chain seq x y z
N MET A 1 31.00 0.23 15.53
CA MET A 1 30.31 1.54 15.65
C MET A 1 29.92 1.73 17.11
N SER A 2 30.28 2.84 17.74
CA SER A 2 29.91 3.08 19.15
C SER A 2 28.42 3.44 19.28
N PRO A 3 27.75 3.11 20.39
CA PRO A 3 26.33 3.42 20.61
C PRO A 3 26.00 4.91 20.42
N GLN A 4 26.93 5.82 20.75
CA GLN A 4 26.75 7.26 20.57
C GLN A 4 26.58 7.65 19.10
N VAL A 5 27.27 6.97 18.18
CA VAL A 5 27.16 7.21 16.73
C VAL A 5 25.81 6.75 16.21
N ILE A 6 25.27 5.66 16.73
CA ILE A 6 23.94 5.14 16.36
C ILE A 6 22.84 6.13 16.76
N PHE A 7 22.84 6.60 18.01
CA PHE A 7 21.84 7.57 18.48
C PHE A 7 21.96 8.93 17.78
N SER A 8 23.19 9.40 17.52
CA SER A 8 23.42 10.63 16.76
C SER A 8 22.87 10.51 15.34
N ASN A 9 23.17 9.42 14.64
CA ASN A 9 22.66 9.18 13.28
C ASN A 9 21.14 9.06 13.24
N LEU A 10 20.53 8.40 14.23
CA LEU A 10 19.08 8.28 14.34
C LEU A 10 18.42 9.64 14.58
N SER A 11 18.99 10.45 15.47
CA SER A 11 18.48 11.81 15.76
C SER A 11 18.62 12.75 14.55
N ALA A 12 19.73 12.63 13.82
CA ALA A 12 19.96 13.38 12.58
C ALA A 12 18.95 12.98 11.51
N GLY A 13 18.70 11.67 11.34
CA GLY A 13 17.68 11.14 10.42
C GLY A 13 16.27 11.62 10.77
N LEU A 14 15.89 11.59 12.05
CA LEU A 14 14.59 12.10 12.51
C LEU A 14 14.40 13.61 12.27
N ARG A 15 15.45 14.39 12.47
CA ARG A 15 15.45 15.83 12.14
C ARG A 15 15.32 16.04 10.62
N HIS A 16 15.96 15.19 9.83
CA HIS A 16 15.91 15.24 8.37
C HIS A 16 14.51 14.92 7.82
N VAL A 17 13.89 13.85 8.35
CA VAL A 17 12.51 13.47 8.03
C VAL A 17 11.53 14.60 8.31
N ARG A 18 11.70 15.34 9.40
CA ARG A 18 10.84 16.48 9.74
C ARG A 18 11.06 17.70 8.85
N ALA A 19 12.24 17.85 8.26
CA ALA A 19 12.54 18.96 7.35
C ALA A 19 11.94 18.74 5.96
N ASP A 20 11.82 17.49 5.52
CA ASP A 20 11.23 17.13 4.24
C ASP A 20 9.77 16.70 4.37
N ARG A 21 8.86 17.59 3.96
CA ARG A 21 7.42 17.35 4.05
C ARG A 21 6.97 16.10 3.28
N ILE A 22 7.64 15.74 2.18
CA ILE A 22 7.26 14.59 1.35
C ILE A 22 7.64 13.29 2.06
N ILE A 23 8.85 13.22 2.63
CA ILE A 23 9.31 12.06 3.40
C ILE A 23 8.44 11.87 4.65
N PHE A 24 8.12 12.94 5.37
CA PHE A 24 7.25 12.88 6.54
C PHE A 24 5.86 12.30 6.19
N ILE A 25 5.22 12.80 5.12
CA ILE A 25 3.91 12.28 4.66
C ILE A 25 4.01 10.80 4.27
N THR A 26 5.10 10.41 3.61
CA THR A 26 5.35 9.02 3.20
C THR A 26 5.44 8.10 4.41
N ILE A 27 6.14 8.52 5.47
CA ILE A 27 6.22 7.75 6.71
C ILE A 27 4.85 7.62 7.38
N ILE A 28 4.07 8.71 7.48
CA ILE A 28 2.73 8.65 8.08
C ILE A 28 1.81 7.69 7.31
N ILE A 29 1.74 7.81 5.99
CA ILE A 29 0.93 6.91 5.16
C ILE A 29 1.42 5.47 5.30
N THR A 30 2.74 5.25 5.33
CA THR A 30 3.31 3.92 5.56
C THR A 30 2.89 3.34 6.91
N MET A 31 2.91 4.14 7.98
CA MET A 31 2.45 3.70 9.30
C MET A 31 0.97 3.32 9.28
N VAL A 32 0.12 4.13 8.64
CA VAL A 32 -1.32 3.83 8.48
C VAL A 32 -1.52 2.52 7.71
N MET A 33 -0.79 2.33 6.60
CA MET A 33 -0.88 1.10 5.80
C MET A 33 -0.42 -0.14 6.57
N ASN A 34 0.61 -0.03 7.40
CA ASN A 34 1.06 -1.13 8.25
C ASN A 34 0.06 -1.44 9.37
N LEU A 35 -0.58 -0.42 9.93
CA LEU A 35 -1.52 -0.59 11.04
C LEU A 35 -2.90 -1.09 10.60
N PHE A 36 -3.37 -0.68 9.42
CA PHE A 36 -4.72 -0.98 8.94
C PHE A 36 -4.75 -1.84 7.66
N GLY A 37 -3.79 -1.63 6.75
CA GLY A 37 -3.79 -2.27 5.43
C GLY A 37 -3.23 -3.69 5.41
N PHE A 38 -2.10 -3.96 6.07
CA PHE A 38 -1.50 -5.31 6.06
C PHE A 38 -2.19 -6.34 6.94
N PRO A 39 -2.75 -6.01 8.12
CA PRO A 39 -3.50 -6.98 8.93
C PRO A 39 -4.69 -7.61 8.18
N TYR A 40 -5.26 -6.87 7.23
CA TYR A 40 -6.33 -7.36 6.36
C TYR A 40 -5.96 -8.64 5.58
N GLN A 41 -4.69 -8.84 5.20
CA GLN A 41 -4.27 -10.05 4.46
C GLN A 41 -4.52 -11.33 5.25
N HIS A 42 -4.43 -11.27 6.58
CA HIS A 42 -4.77 -12.39 7.46
C HIS A 42 -6.28 -12.56 7.67
N MET A 43 -7.07 -11.53 7.37
CA MET A 43 -8.53 -11.55 7.46
C MET A 43 -9.19 -12.07 6.19
N VAL A 44 -8.54 -12.03 5.02
CA VAL A 44 -9.13 -12.56 3.77
C VAL A 44 -9.62 -14.00 3.90
N PRO A 45 -8.84 -14.94 4.50
CA PRO A 45 -9.32 -16.31 4.69
C PRO A 45 -10.51 -16.38 5.65
N VAL A 46 -10.49 -15.60 6.74
CA VAL A 46 -11.56 -15.56 7.74
C VAL A 46 -12.85 -15.01 7.14
N ILE A 47 -12.79 -13.87 6.43
CA ILE A 47 -13.94 -13.29 5.74
C ILE A 47 -14.46 -14.26 4.66
N GLY A 48 -13.55 -14.90 3.92
CA GLY A 48 -13.89 -15.92 2.94
C GLY A 48 -14.66 -17.09 3.53
N SER A 49 -14.19 -17.67 4.63
CA SER A 49 -14.81 -18.85 5.24
C SER A 49 -16.03 -18.53 6.10
N GLU A 50 -15.98 -17.48 6.91
CA GLU A 50 -17.00 -17.17 7.91
C GLU A 50 -18.10 -16.24 7.40
N THR A 51 -17.75 -15.25 6.55
CA THR A 51 -18.72 -14.26 6.05
C THR A 51 -19.26 -14.65 4.67
N LEU A 52 -18.38 -15.01 3.74
CA LEU A 52 -18.76 -15.38 2.38
C LEU A 52 -19.14 -16.86 2.24
N GLN A 53 -18.86 -17.67 3.28
CA GLN A 53 -19.12 -19.11 3.32
C GLN A 53 -18.54 -19.88 2.12
N VAL A 54 -17.37 -19.46 1.63
CA VAL A 54 -16.69 -20.08 0.49
C VAL A 54 -15.50 -20.94 0.94
N GLY A 55 -15.20 -21.96 0.14
CA GLY A 55 -14.06 -22.85 0.38
C GLY A 55 -12.69 -22.22 0.04
N PRO A 56 -11.58 -22.89 0.41
CA PRO A 56 -10.21 -22.38 0.22
C PRO A 56 -9.85 -22.04 -1.23
N LEU A 57 -10.40 -22.77 -2.21
CA LEU A 57 -10.20 -22.48 -3.62
C LEU A 57 -10.69 -21.08 -4.00
N PHE A 58 -11.87 -20.68 -3.53
CA PHE A 58 -12.46 -19.38 -3.81
C PHE A 58 -11.75 -18.25 -3.05
N VAL A 59 -11.24 -18.51 -1.85
CA VAL A 59 -10.33 -17.59 -1.16
C VAL A 59 -9.05 -17.38 -1.98
N GLY A 60 -8.48 -18.45 -2.52
CA GLY A 60 -7.35 -18.36 -3.45
C GLY A 60 -7.67 -17.52 -4.69
N ILE A 61 -8.87 -17.63 -5.23
CA ILE A 61 -9.35 -16.79 -6.34
C ILE A 61 -9.43 -15.31 -5.93
N LEU A 62 -9.95 -14.97 -4.74
CA LEU A 62 -9.97 -13.58 -4.25
C LEU A 62 -8.56 -12.98 -4.20
N LEU A 63 -7.62 -13.69 -3.60
CA LEU A 63 -6.21 -13.27 -3.53
C LEU A 63 -5.58 -13.16 -4.93
N ALA A 64 -5.92 -14.08 -5.85
CA ALA A 64 -5.45 -14.00 -7.23
C ALA A 64 -6.00 -12.77 -7.95
N THR A 65 -7.26 -12.39 -7.72
CA THR A 65 -7.84 -11.18 -8.31
C THR A 65 -7.23 -9.89 -7.76
N GLU A 66 -6.86 -9.85 -6.47
CA GLU A 66 -6.06 -8.78 -5.89
C GLU A 66 -4.69 -8.67 -6.59
N GLY A 67 -3.98 -9.79 -6.72
CA GLY A 67 -2.69 -9.84 -7.43
C GLY A 67 -2.79 -9.39 -8.89
N LEU A 68 -3.87 -9.76 -9.58
CA LEU A 68 -4.16 -9.31 -10.94
C LEU A 68 -4.36 -7.79 -10.99
N GLY A 69 -5.15 -7.23 -10.08
CA GLY A 69 -5.31 -5.78 -9.94
C GLY A 69 -3.99 -5.05 -9.70
N ALA A 70 -3.17 -5.56 -8.78
CA ALA A 70 -1.87 -4.98 -8.45
C ALA A 70 -0.89 -5.03 -9.63
N THR A 71 -0.91 -6.11 -10.39
CA THR A 71 -0.11 -6.26 -11.61
C THR A 71 -0.55 -5.25 -12.68
N MET A 72 -1.86 -5.13 -12.92
CA MET A 72 -2.40 -4.14 -13.85
C MET A 72 -2.07 -2.70 -13.44
N GLY A 73 -2.21 -2.39 -12.15
CA GLY A 73 -1.93 -1.07 -11.60
C GLY A 73 -0.44 -0.70 -11.70
N SER A 74 0.45 -1.61 -11.32
CA SER A 74 1.90 -1.39 -11.41
C SER A 74 2.37 -1.22 -12.86
N LEU A 75 1.84 -2.02 -13.80
CA LEU A 75 2.13 -1.84 -15.23
C LEU A 75 1.62 -0.50 -15.74
N MET A 76 0.40 -0.10 -15.37
CA MET A 76 -0.15 1.20 -15.77
C MET A 76 0.69 2.35 -15.22
N ILE A 77 1.13 2.25 -13.96
CA ILE A 77 2.03 3.21 -13.32
C ILE A 77 3.35 3.28 -14.07
N ALA A 78 3.97 2.13 -14.38
CA ALA A 78 5.24 2.08 -15.10
C ALA A 78 5.16 2.76 -16.48
N LEU A 79 4.02 2.65 -17.17
CA LEU A 79 3.83 3.21 -18.51
C LEU A 79 3.42 4.70 -18.51
N LYS A 80 2.74 5.19 -17.46
CA LYS A 80 2.07 6.50 -17.49
C LYS A 80 2.50 7.47 -16.38
N ALA A 81 3.07 6.99 -15.29
CA ALA A 81 3.43 7.86 -14.17
C ALA A 81 4.61 8.77 -14.54
N ARG A 82 4.50 10.03 -14.14
CA ARG A 82 5.56 11.04 -14.30
C ARG A 82 5.97 11.55 -12.92
N PRO A 83 7.21 12.05 -12.74
CA PRO A 83 7.70 12.54 -11.45
C PRO A 83 6.78 13.53 -10.74
N SER A 84 6.14 14.44 -11.49
CA SER A 84 5.18 15.41 -10.94
C SER A 84 3.90 14.79 -10.35
N GLY A 85 3.62 13.52 -10.64
CA GLY A 85 2.44 12.79 -10.18
C GLY A 85 2.69 11.75 -9.09
N TYR A 86 3.96 11.46 -8.72
CA TYR A 86 4.28 10.34 -7.83
C TYR A 86 3.58 10.43 -6.47
N THR A 87 3.63 11.61 -5.83
CA THR A 87 2.96 11.82 -4.54
C THR A 87 1.45 11.66 -4.64
N ARG A 88 0.83 12.04 -5.78
CA ARG A 88 -0.62 11.86 -5.98
C ARG A 88 -0.97 10.39 -6.17
N VAL A 89 -0.22 9.67 -6.99
CA VAL A 89 -0.42 8.23 -7.20
C VAL A 89 -0.26 7.48 -5.89
N TYR A 90 0.74 7.84 -5.08
CA TYR A 90 0.95 7.30 -3.74
C TYR A 90 -0.26 7.54 -2.83
N ALA A 91 -0.66 8.80 -2.66
CA ALA A 91 -1.75 9.17 -1.75
C ALA A 91 -3.11 8.55 -2.17
N PHE A 92 -3.48 8.66 -3.46
CA PHE A 92 -4.73 8.09 -3.95
C PHE A 92 -4.70 6.56 -3.94
N GLY A 93 -3.55 5.94 -4.23
CA GLY A 93 -3.38 4.48 -4.15
C GLY A 93 -3.58 3.97 -2.73
N SER A 94 -2.95 4.62 -1.73
CA SER A 94 -3.13 4.26 -0.32
C SER A 94 -4.57 4.45 0.16
N ILE A 95 -5.20 5.58 -0.14
CA ILE A 95 -6.59 5.84 0.25
C ILE A 95 -7.53 4.85 -0.44
N GLY A 96 -7.34 4.61 -1.75
CA GLY A 96 -8.13 3.67 -2.52
C GLY A 96 -8.02 2.25 -1.98
N PHE A 97 -6.82 1.82 -1.58
CA PHE A 97 -6.63 0.52 -0.96
C PHE A 97 -7.37 0.40 0.37
N LEU A 98 -7.25 1.40 1.25
CA LEU A 98 -7.93 1.41 2.56
C LEU A 98 -9.47 1.41 2.40
N ILE A 99 -9.99 2.11 1.39
CA ILE A 99 -11.42 2.07 1.05
C ILE A 99 -11.80 0.68 0.51
N ALA A 100 -10.99 0.08 -0.35
CA ALA A 100 -11.27 -1.23 -0.92
C ALA A 100 -11.30 -2.33 0.15
N ILE A 101 -10.36 -2.35 1.10
CA ILE A 101 -10.38 -3.33 2.20
C ILE A 101 -11.60 -3.14 3.11
N LEU A 102 -12.03 -1.89 3.34
CA LEU A 102 -13.23 -1.60 4.11
C LEU A 102 -14.48 -2.11 3.38
N LEU A 103 -14.59 -1.85 2.08
CA LEU A 103 -15.69 -2.34 1.25
C LEU A 103 -15.70 -3.87 1.15
N PHE A 104 -14.53 -4.50 1.06
CA PHE A 104 -14.41 -5.95 1.06
C PHE A 104 -14.90 -6.55 2.39
N SER A 105 -14.50 -5.94 3.51
CA SER A 105 -14.95 -6.37 4.85
C SER A 105 -16.47 -6.25 5.03
N LEU A 106 -17.14 -5.41 4.25
CA LEU A 106 -18.60 -5.23 4.25
C LEU A 106 -19.30 -5.99 3.12
N SER A 107 -18.56 -6.74 2.30
CA SER A 107 -19.13 -7.42 1.14
C SER A 107 -20.02 -8.59 1.56
N PRO A 108 -21.31 -8.61 1.15
CA PRO A 108 -22.23 -9.68 1.50
C PRO A 108 -22.10 -10.92 0.60
N SER A 109 -21.35 -10.84 -0.50
CA SER A 109 -21.24 -11.94 -1.47
C SER A 109 -19.87 -12.02 -2.12
N PHE A 110 -19.50 -13.24 -2.50
CA PHE A 110 -18.26 -13.52 -3.22
C PHE A 110 -18.14 -12.73 -4.54
N TRP A 111 -19.24 -12.65 -5.30
CA TRP A 111 -19.28 -11.94 -6.58
C TRP A 111 -19.10 -10.43 -6.45
N MET A 112 -19.52 -9.84 -5.33
CA MET A 112 -19.27 -8.43 -5.02
C MET A 112 -17.84 -8.21 -4.51
N ALA A 113 -17.27 -9.19 -3.79
CA ALA A 113 -15.90 -9.13 -3.29
C ALA A 113 -14.85 -9.15 -4.42
N LEU A 114 -15.08 -9.91 -5.50
CA LEU A 114 -14.13 -10.02 -6.63
C LEU A 114 -13.73 -8.67 -7.26
N PRO A 115 -14.66 -7.83 -7.76
CA PRO A 115 -14.28 -6.54 -8.33
C PRO A 115 -13.64 -5.60 -7.31
N ILE A 116 -14.05 -5.68 -6.03
CA ILE A 116 -13.43 -4.90 -4.95
C ILE A 116 -11.98 -5.31 -4.75
N MET A 117 -11.67 -6.60 -4.80
CA MET A 117 -10.30 -7.12 -4.71
C MET A 117 -9.42 -6.65 -5.86
N VAL A 118 -9.93 -6.67 -7.10
CA VAL A 118 -9.19 -6.13 -8.25
C VAL A 118 -8.88 -4.65 -8.06
N VAL A 119 -9.87 -3.83 -7.65
CA VAL A 119 -9.67 -2.40 -7.38
C VAL A 119 -8.72 -2.18 -6.20
N GLY A 120 -8.80 -3.02 -5.17
CA GLY A 120 -7.91 -3.01 -4.02
C GLY A 120 -6.46 -3.23 -4.45
N GLY A 121 -6.18 -4.32 -5.16
CA GLY A 121 -4.84 -4.60 -5.69
C GLY A 121 -4.32 -3.48 -6.58
N PHE A 122 -5.17 -2.97 -7.50
CA PHE A 122 -4.79 -1.84 -8.35
C PHE A 122 -4.40 -0.60 -7.53
N SER A 123 -5.18 -0.27 -6.50
CA SER A 123 -4.88 0.85 -5.61
C SER A 123 -3.61 0.60 -4.79
N MET A 124 -3.41 -0.63 -4.31
CA MET A 124 -2.23 -1.07 -3.57
C MET A 124 -0.95 -0.85 -4.37
N SER A 125 -0.98 -1.05 -5.70
CA SER A 125 0.17 -0.78 -6.57
C SER A 125 0.63 0.69 -6.50
N GLY A 126 -0.31 1.63 -6.35
CA GLY A 126 -0.01 3.05 -6.19
C GLY A 126 0.79 3.33 -4.92
N PHE A 127 0.43 2.67 -3.82
CA PHE A 127 1.23 2.71 -2.59
C PHE A 127 2.59 2.03 -2.78
N ALA A 128 2.60 0.76 -3.17
CA ALA A 128 3.79 -0.09 -3.16
C ALA A 128 4.87 0.41 -4.14
N THR A 129 4.50 0.81 -5.35
CA THR A 129 5.45 1.29 -6.36
C THR A 129 5.99 2.68 -6.00
N MET A 130 5.12 3.61 -5.55
CA MET A 130 5.55 4.98 -5.29
C MET A 130 6.30 5.15 -3.98
N GLN A 131 6.01 4.33 -2.96
CA GLN A 131 6.71 4.41 -1.66
C GLN A 131 8.23 4.36 -1.85
N SER A 132 8.71 3.35 -2.58
CA SER A 132 10.15 3.18 -2.85
C SER A 132 10.70 4.30 -3.73
N ILE A 133 9.97 4.70 -4.78
CA ILE A 133 10.42 5.76 -5.71
C ILE A 133 10.57 7.10 -5.00
N ILE A 134 9.59 7.50 -4.18
CA ILE A 134 9.61 8.77 -3.44
C ILE A 134 10.80 8.81 -2.49
N VAL A 135 11.05 7.72 -1.76
CA VAL A 135 12.19 7.64 -0.83
C VAL A 135 13.52 7.73 -1.58
N ILE A 136 13.70 7.00 -2.68
CA ILE A 136 14.93 7.01 -3.48
C ILE A 136 15.18 8.39 -4.10
N THR A 137 14.18 8.98 -4.76
CA THR A 137 14.30 10.27 -5.44
C THR A 137 14.53 11.42 -4.45
N SER A 138 13.92 11.37 -3.27
CA SER A 138 14.19 12.35 -2.21
C SER A 138 15.62 12.31 -1.67
N GLY A 139 16.31 11.16 -1.81
CA GLY A 139 17.73 11.02 -1.47
C GLY A 139 18.67 11.48 -2.59
N ALA A 140 18.30 11.28 -3.85
CA ALA A 140 19.14 11.55 -5.01
C ALA A 140 19.25 13.05 -5.40
N ASP A 141 18.24 13.86 -5.11
CA ASP A 141 18.23 15.31 -5.43
C ASP A 141 19.20 16.15 -4.55
N ARG A 142 20.05 15.51 -3.73
CA ARG A 142 20.91 16.20 -2.74
C ARG A 142 22.41 15.85 -2.82
N ASP A 143 22.83 15.09 -3.83
CA ASP A 143 24.24 14.84 -4.20
C ASP A 143 24.64 15.63 -5.45
#